data_AF-A0A7J8UUB8-F1
#
_entry.id   AF-A0A7J8UUB8-F1
#
_cell.length_a   1.000
_cell.length_b   1.000
_cell.length_c   1.000
_cell.angle_alpha   90.00
_cell.angle_beta   90.00
_cell.angle_gamma   90.00
#
_symmetry.space_group_name_H-M   'P 1'
#
loop_
_entity.id
_entity.type
_entity.pdbx_description
1 polymer ?
#
loop_
_entity_poly.entity_id
_entity_poly.type
_entity_poly.pdbx_seq_one_letter_code
_entity_poly.pdbx_strand_id
1 'polypeptide(L)' 'MAIHRSLVIFAIVALKTPAISLATDFVVGDDDGWKLGIKYEDWAKGKQFFVGDTLVQVQCYSSQCVQSEGR' A
#
# COMPACT_ATOMS: atom_id res chain seq x y z
N MET A 1 -22.78 -19.19 31.23
CA MET A 1 -21.65 -19.91 30.59
C MET A 1 -21.73 -20.00 29.06
N ALA A 2 -22.92 -20.00 28.43
CA ALA A 2 -23.04 -20.06 26.96
C ALA A 2 -22.61 -18.77 26.24
N ILE A 3 -23.01 -17.61 26.73
CA ILE A 3 -22.69 -16.29 26.13
C ILE A 3 -21.18 -16.01 26.10
N HIS A 4 -20.46 -16.36 27.17
CA HIS A 4 -19.00 -16.21 27.23
C HIS A 4 -18.30 -17.08 26.17
N ARG A 5 -18.81 -18.29 25.91
CA ARG A 5 -18.26 -19.18 24.87
C ARG A 5 -18.53 -18.61 23.49
N SER A 6 -19.72 -18.08 23.25
CA SER A 6 -20.07 -17.40 21.99
C SER A 6 -19.20 -16.17 21.72
N LEU A 7 -18.92 -15.35 22.75
CA LEU A 7 -18.05 -14.18 22.63
C LEU A 7 -16.60 -14.57 22.33
N VAL A 8 -16.09 -15.63 22.97
CA VAL A 8 -14.73 -16.15 22.71
C VAL A 8 -14.62 -16.68 21.27
N ILE A 9 -15.63 -17.41 20.78
CA ILE A 9 -15.64 -17.91 19.39
C ILE A 9 -15.68 -16.73 18.40
N PHE A 10 -16.50 -15.71 18.67
CA PHE A 10 -16.58 -14.53 17.82
C PHE A 10 -15.25 -13.75 17.77
N ALA A 11 -14.58 -13.60 18.90
CA ALA A 11 -13.26 -12.95 18.97
C ALA A 11 -12.19 -13.71 18.17
N ILE A 12 -12.20 -15.05 18.21
CA ILE A 12 -11.27 -15.88 17.42
C ILE A 12 -11.53 -15.74 15.92
N VAL A 13 -12.80 -15.69 15.50
CA VAL A 13 -13.16 -15.50 14.08
C VAL A 13 -12.76 -14.11 13.59
N ALA A 14 -12.96 -13.05 14.38
CA ALA A 14 -12.55 -11.69 14.04
C ALA A 14 -11.03 -11.53 13.87
N LEU A 15 -10.22 -12.31 14.60
CA LEU A 15 -8.76 -12.34 14.42
C LEU A 15 -8.31 -13.07 13.15
N LYS A 16 -9.20 -13.86 12.54
CA LYS A 16 -8.94 -14.67 11.34
C LYS A 16 -9.49 -14.03 10.07
N THR A 17 -10.19 -12.89 10.15
CA THR A 17 -10.70 -12.24 8.95
C THR A 17 -9.53 -11.63 8.16
N PRO A 18 -9.46 -11.87 6.84
CA PRO A 18 -8.46 -11.22 6.00
C PRO A 18 -8.63 -9.71 6.14
N ALA A 19 -7.53 -8.99 6.38
CA ALA A 19 -7.54 -7.54 6.32
C ALA A 19 -8.07 -7.13 4.94
N ILE A 20 -9.00 -6.18 4.91
CA ILE A 20 -9.45 -5.58 3.66
C ILE A 20 -8.19 -5.01 2.99
N SER A 21 -7.75 -5.65 1.90
CA SER A 21 -6.60 -5.18 1.13
C SER A 21 -7.04 -3.94 0.39
N LEU A 22 -6.74 -2.78 0.96
CA LEU A 22 -6.87 -1.52 0.25
C LEU A 22 -5.77 -1.49 -0.81
N ALA A 23 -6.11 -1.04 -2.02
CA ALA A 23 -5.11 -0.76 -3.05
C ALA A 23 -4.08 0.21 -2.46
N THR A 24 -2.81 -0.20 -2.45
CA THR A 24 -1.73 0.62 -1.91
C THR A 24 -1.12 1.42 -3.05
N ASP A 25 -1.08 2.74 -2.88
CA ASP A 25 -0.42 3.63 -3.81
C ASP A 25 1.06 3.73 -3.43
N PHE A 26 1.94 3.26 -4.32
CA PHE A 26 3.39 3.36 -4.14
C PHE A 26 3.97 4.48 -4.99
N VAL A 27 4.54 5.49 -4.34
CA VAL A 27 5.25 6.58 -5.03
C VAL A 27 6.58 6.05 -5.58
N VAL A 28 6.74 6.08 -6.90
CA VAL A 28 7.94 5.58 -7.58
C VAL A 28 9.13 6.49 -7.25
N GLY A 29 10.18 5.90 -6.69
CA GLY A 29 11.39 6.62 -6.29
C GLY A 29 11.26 7.40 -4.97
N ASP A 30 10.20 7.20 -4.19
CA ASP A 30 9.93 7.91 -2.93
C ASP A 30 10.14 9.43 -3.09
N ASP A 31 11.03 10.07 -2.33
CA ASP A 31 11.31 11.52 -2.42
C ASP A 31 12.08 11.94 -3.68
N ASP A 32 12.83 11.00 -4.27
CA ASP A 32 13.62 11.26 -5.46
C ASP A 32 12.76 11.36 -6.72
N GLY A 33 11.56 10.76 -6.68
CA GLY A 33 10.62 10.69 -7.78
C GLY A 33 11.12 9.82 -8.95
N TRP A 34 10.37 9.85 -10.04
CA TRP A 34 10.69 9.07 -11.23
C TRP A 34 11.65 9.84 -12.16
N LYS A 35 12.95 9.68 -11.92
CA LYS A 35 14.03 10.30 -12.71
C LYS A 35 15.13 9.30 -13.07
N LEU A 36 15.96 9.66 -14.05
CA LEU A 36 17.15 8.89 -14.42
C LEU A 36 18.24 9.04 -13.35
N GLY A 37 19.02 7.96 -13.15
CA GLY A 37 20.09 7.93 -12.14
C GLY A 37 19.67 7.45 -10.75
N ILE A 38 18.39 7.11 -10.55
CA ILE A 38 17.90 6.45 -9.34
C ILE A 38 18.04 4.94 -9.46
N LYS A 39 18.48 4.31 -8.37
CA LYS A 39 18.49 2.86 -8.22
C LYS A 39 17.11 2.36 -7.80
N TYR A 40 16.24 2.10 -8.78
CA TYR A 40 14.91 1.54 -8.52
C TYR A 40 14.95 0.16 -7.86
N GLU A 41 16.06 -0.58 -7.98
CA GLU A 41 16.28 -1.81 -7.24
C GLU A 41 16.30 -1.57 -5.72
N ASP A 42 16.92 -0.48 -5.27
CA ASP A 42 16.96 -0.11 -3.85
C ASP A 42 15.59 0.42 -3.40
N TRP A 43 14.89 1.16 -4.25
CA TRP A 43 13.51 1.61 -3.98
C TRP A 43 12.54 0.41 -3.83
N ALA A 44 12.59 -0.56 -4.74
CA ALA A 44 11.70 -1.72 -4.68
C ALA A 44 12.08 -2.71 -3.56
N LYS A 45 13.27 -2.58 -2.97
CA LYS A 45 13.80 -3.53 -1.98
C LYS A 45 12.93 -3.56 -0.73
N GLY A 46 12.34 -4.72 -0.46
CA GLY A 46 11.50 -4.94 0.71
C GLY A 46 10.06 -4.43 0.57
N LYS A 47 9.69 -3.81 -0.57
CA LYS A 47 8.29 -3.50 -0.90
C LYS A 47 7.65 -4.75 -1.53
N GLN A 48 6.43 -5.06 -1.13
CA GLN A 48 5.63 -6.15 -1.71
C GLN A 48 4.50 -5.52 -2.51
N PHE A 49 4.41 -5.89 -3.79
CA PHE A 49 3.37 -5.40 -4.69
C PHE A 49 2.34 -6.51 -4.90
N PHE A 50 1.08 -6.19 -4.69
CA PHE A 50 -0.05 -7.07 -4.91
C PHE A 50 -0.85 -6.62 -6.14
N VAL A 51 -1.59 -7.56 -6.73
CA VAL A 51 -2.48 -7.23 -7.85
C VAL A 51 -3.57 -6.30 -7.35
N GLY A 52 -3.66 -5.12 -7.97
CA GLY A 52 -4.56 -4.04 -7.56
C GLY A 52 -3.85 -2.85 -6.92
N ASP A 53 -2.57 -2.99 -6.56
CA ASP A 53 -1.74 -1.85 -6.14
C ASP A 53 -1.37 -0.99 -7.35
N THR A 54 -1.22 0.31 -7.08
CA THR A 54 -0.96 1.32 -8.11
C THR A 54 0.40 1.97 -7.88
N LEU A 55 1.20 2.05 -8.95
CA LEU A 55 2.45 2.81 -8.92
C LEU A 55 2.14 4.24 -9.37
N VAL A 56 2.25 5.18 -8.44
CA VAL A 56 1.95 6.60 -8.70
C VAL A 56 3.23 7.37 -8.99
N GLN A 57 3.20 8.16 -10.05
CA GLN A 57 4.23 9.14 -10.33
C GLN A 57 3.72 10.49 -9.83
N VAL A 58 4.41 11.05 -8.84
CA VAL A 58 4.13 12.40 -8.33
C VAL A 58 5.02 13.38 -9.07
N GLN A 59 4.40 14.33 -9.77
CA GLN A 59 5.11 15.45 -10.35
C GLN A 59 4.66 16.75 -9.69
N CYS A 60 5.58 17.38 -8.97
CA CYS A 60 5.34 18.67 -8.33
C CYS A 60 5.93 19.80 -9.19
N TYR A 61 5.08 20.75 -9.60
CA TYR A 61 5.50 21.98 -10.26
C TYR A 61 5.19 23.17 -9.36
N SER A 62 6.24 23.84 -8.87
CA SER A 62 6.17 24.95 -7.90
C SER A 62 5.47 24.58 -6.57
N SER A 63 4.14 24.56 -6.54
CA SER A 63 3.32 24.26 -5.36
C SER A 63 2.12 23.35 -5.68
N GLN A 64 2.06 22.80 -6.89
CA GLN A 64 1.00 21.89 -7.34
C GLN A 64 1.61 20.53 -7.60
N CYS A 65 1.19 19.51 -6.84
CA CYS A 65 1.59 18.12 -7.04
C CYS A 65 0.45 17.38 -7.72
N VAL A 66 0.71 16.80 -8.89
CA VAL A 66 -0.23 15.97 -9.63
C VAL A 66 0.25 14.52 -9.52
N GLN A 67 -0.66 13.64 -9.10
CA GLN A 67 -0.45 12.19 -9.13
C GLN A 67 -0.97 11.67 -10.47
N SER A 68 -0.08 11.12 -11.29
CA SER A 68 -0.48 10.36 -12.47
C SER A 68 -0.46 8.87 -12.13
N GLU A 69 -1.61 8.21 -12.29
CA GLU A 69 -1.72 6.75 -12.25
C GLU A 69 -1.03 6.16 -13.47
N GLY A 70 -0.01 5.31 -13.25
CA GLY A 70 0.57 4.50 -14.31
C GLY A 70 -0.40 3.38 -14.68
N ARG A 71 -1.14 3.55 -15.79
CA ARG A 71 -1.93 2.47 -16.40
C ARG A 71 -1.05 1.59 -17.28
#